data_AF-C6BVI7-F1
#
_entry.id   AF-C6BVI7-F1
#
_cell.length_a   1.000
_cell.length_b   1.000
_cell.length_c   1.000
_cell.angle_alpha   90.00
_cell.angle_beta   90.00
_cell.angle_gamma   90.00
#
_symmetry.space_group_name_H-M   'P 1'
#
loop_
_entity.id
_entity.type
_entity.pdbx_description
1 polymer ?
#
loop_
_entity_poly.entity_id
_entity_poly.type
_entity_poly.pdbx_seq_one_letter_code
_entity_poly.pdbx_strand_id
1 'polypeptide(L)'
;MGRKSILENRFIRPERLIWIAIGLFMILYDRPWAPHADVYSRGMQVSLSGRWLGAGFGLCIILGGLLYEFPKKKYHEQGTICPKCQTPFGVEHGRAPKNGKCPDCDVKLEPIDGFYDRHPELKDEKNEFPEDLMDDLK
;
A
#
# COMPACT_ATOMS: atom_id res chain seq x y z
N MET A 1 23.73 -5.48 17.05
CA MET A 1 23.58 -4.02 17.02
C MET A 1 24.03 -3.52 15.64
N GLY A 2 23.16 -3.63 14.64
CA GLY A 2 23.49 -3.28 13.25
C GLY A 2 22.93 -1.90 12.93
N ARG A 3 23.81 -0.89 12.87
CA ARG A 3 23.50 0.45 12.37
C ARG A 3 23.27 0.33 10.86
N LYS A 4 22.04 -0.04 10.46
CA LYS A 4 21.64 -0.07 9.05
C LYS A 4 21.55 1.38 8.56
N SER A 5 22.57 1.74 7.78
CA SER A 5 22.61 2.80 6.78
C SER A 5 21.24 3.42 6.46
N ILE A 6 21.08 4.67 6.89
CA ILE A 6 19.96 5.58 6.56
C ILE A 6 19.98 5.99 5.06
N LEU A 7 20.97 5.53 4.30
CA LEU A 7 21.27 5.96 2.93
C LEU A 7 21.08 4.86 1.88
N GLU A 8 20.31 3.82 2.17
CA GLU A 8 19.90 2.88 1.12
C GLU A 8 18.55 3.31 0.59
N ASN A 9 18.63 3.99 -0.55
CA ASN A 9 17.59 4.70 -1.29
C ASN A 9 16.37 3.79 -1.57
N ARG A 10 15.52 3.59 -0.58
CA ARG A 10 14.20 2.96 -0.71
C ARG A 10 13.20 4.07 -0.94
N PHE A 11 12.77 4.17 -2.19
CA PHE A 11 11.64 4.97 -2.70
C PHE A 11 10.69 5.36 -1.56
N ILE A 12 10.76 6.61 -1.10
CA ILE A 12 9.83 7.16 -0.13
C ILE A 12 8.45 7.00 -0.77
N ARG A 13 7.59 6.16 -0.20
CA ARG A 13 6.24 5.93 -0.73
C ARG A 13 5.57 7.29 -0.94
N PRO A 14 4.86 7.50 -2.07
CA PRO A 14 4.26 8.80 -2.39
C PRO A 14 3.34 9.31 -1.27
N GLU A 15 2.67 8.40 -0.57
CA GLU A 15 1.85 8.69 0.62
C GLU A 15 2.63 9.43 1.73
N ARG A 16 3.89 9.08 1.96
CA ARG A 16 4.75 9.74 2.96
C ARG A 16 5.20 11.12 2.51
N LEU A 17 5.45 11.29 1.21
CA LEU A 17 5.80 12.60 0.63
C LEU A 17 4.65 13.60 0.81
N ILE A 18 3.40 13.15 0.73
CA ILE A 18 2.23 14.01 0.97
C ILE A 18 2.27 14.59 2.40
N TRP A 19 2.49 13.75 3.42
CA TRP A 19 2.58 14.22 4.80
C TRP A 19 3.76 15.16 5.05
N ILE A 20 4.92 14.86 4.45
CA ILE A 20 6.10 15.73 4.51
C ILE A 20 5.80 17.09 3.86
N ALA A 21 5.17 17.09 2.69
CA ALA A 21 4.82 18.30 1.96
C ALA A 21 3.79 19.15 2.74
N ILE A 22 2.77 18.52 3.33
CA ILE A 22 1.77 19.21 4.17
C ILE A 22 2.44 19.86 5.37
N GLY A 23 3.26 19.11 6.11
CA GLY A 23 3.94 19.65 7.29
C GLY A 23 4.90 20.79 6.93
N LEU A 24 5.63 20.66 5.82
CA LEU A 24 6.54 21.71 5.34
C LEU A 24 5.77 22.96 4.90
N PHE A 25 4.64 22.79 4.21
CA PHE A 25 3.77 23.89 3.82
C PHE A 25 3.23 24.64 5.04
N MET A 26 2.81 23.95 6.10
CA MET A 26 2.37 24.60 7.35
C MET A 26 3.50 25.42 7.98
N ILE A 27 4.71 24.85 8.11
CA ILE A 27 5.86 25.55 8.69
C ILE A 27 6.22 26.81 7.87
N LEU A 28 6.20 26.72 6.54
CA LEU A 28 6.47 27.85 5.65
C LEU A 28 5.37 28.92 5.68
N TYR A 29 4.11 28.51 5.86
CA TYR A 29 2.98 29.42 6.00
C TYR A 29 3.05 30.22 7.30
N ASP A 30 3.36 29.55 8.42
CA ASP A 30 3.44 30.18 9.73
C ASP A 30 4.66 31.09 9.89
N ARG A 31 5.72 30.90 9.08
CA ARG A 31 6.95 31.71 9.06
C ARG A 31 7.49 32.03 10.48
N PRO A 32 7.68 31.06 11.38
CA PRO A 32 8.04 31.32 12.78
C PRO A 32 9.36 32.12 12.94
N TRP A 33 10.22 32.13 11.93
CA TRP A 33 11.50 32.87 11.87
C TRP A 33 11.39 34.35 11.49
N ALA A 34 10.22 34.85 11.09
CA ALA A 34 10.03 36.23 10.66
C ALA A 34 9.15 37.01 11.67
N PRO A 35 9.72 37.56 12.75
CA PRO A 35 8.95 38.15 13.85
C PRO A 35 8.13 39.38 13.44
N HIS A 36 8.52 40.06 12.36
CA HIS A 36 7.82 41.24 11.83
C HIS A 36 6.88 40.93 10.67
N ALA A 37 6.73 39.67 10.26
CA ALA A 37 5.77 39.33 9.22
C ALA A 37 4.36 39.23 9.82
N ASP A 38 3.39 39.91 9.22
CA ASP A 38 2.00 39.79 9.58
C ASP A 38 1.41 38.51 8.99
N VAL A 39 1.13 37.53 9.86
CA VAL A 39 0.49 36.28 9.50
C VAL A 39 -0.93 36.29 10.04
N TYR A 40 -1.90 36.13 9.15
CA TYR A 40 -3.32 36.10 9.48
C TYR A 40 -3.88 34.69 9.35
N SER A 41 -4.72 34.32 10.32
CA SER A 41 -5.53 33.11 10.26
C SER A 41 -6.97 33.48 10.56
N ARG A 42 -7.87 33.21 9.61
CA ARG A 42 -9.30 33.57 9.70
C ARG A 42 -9.54 35.06 10.05
N GLY A 43 -8.73 35.95 9.49
CA GLY A 43 -8.83 37.39 9.72
C GLY A 43 -8.25 37.89 11.04
N MET A 44 -7.68 37.02 11.88
CA MET A 44 -7.00 37.38 13.12
C MET A 44 -5.48 37.29 12.95
N GLN A 45 -4.74 38.28 13.47
CA GLN A 45 -3.28 38.23 13.49
C GLN A 45 -2.83 37.16 14.47
N VAL A 46 -1.96 36.26 14.01
CA VAL A 46 -1.43 35.18 14.84
C VAL A 46 -0.24 35.70 15.64
N SER A 47 -0.26 35.49 16.95
CA SER A 47 0.86 35.85 17.82
C SER A 47 2.12 35.07 17.45
N LEU A 48 3.29 35.60 17.84
CA LEU A 48 4.57 34.91 17.63
C LEU A 48 4.55 33.50 18.25
N SER A 49 3.98 33.36 19.45
CA SER A 49 3.81 32.05 20.11
C SER A 49 2.90 31.11 19.32
N GLY A 50 1.80 31.62 18.76
CA GLY A 50 0.90 30.84 17.90
C GLY A 50 1.60 30.31 16.65
N ARG A 51 2.50 31.09 16.05
CA ARG A 51 3.29 30.69 14.87
C ARG A 51 4.28 29.57 15.21
N TRP A 52 4.91 29.62 16.39
CA TRP A 52 5.78 28.54 16.86
C TRP A 52 5.01 27.26 17.19
N LEU A 53 3.79 27.38 17.74
CA LEU A 53 2.91 26.22 17.95
C LEU A 53 2.52 25.57 16.62
N GLY A 54 2.14 26.36 15.61
CA GLY A 54 1.82 25.87 14.27
C GLY A 54 3.02 25.17 13.60
N ALA A 55 4.21 25.77 13.70
CA ALA A 55 5.44 25.16 13.21
C ALA A 55 5.80 23.85 13.93
N GLY A 56 5.63 23.81 15.26
CA GLY A 56 5.81 22.59 16.05
C GLY A 56 4.85 21.48 15.64
N PHE A 57 3.58 21.84 15.37
CA PHE A 57 2.60 20.89 14.86
C PHE A 57 2.97 20.36 13.46
N GLY A 58 3.40 21.24 12.55
CA GLY A 58 3.92 20.84 11.24
C GLY A 58 5.11 19.87 11.34
N LEU A 59 6.02 20.11 12.30
CA LEU A 59 7.14 19.21 12.55
C LEU A 59 6.68 17.84 13.05
N CYS A 60 5.69 17.80 13.96
CA CYS A 60 5.09 16.54 14.41
C CYS A 60 4.45 15.75 13.26
N ILE A 61 3.81 16.41 12.29
CA ILE A 61 3.27 15.76 11.09
C ILE A 61 4.39 15.14 10.25
N ILE A 62 5.49 15.85 10.02
CA ILE A 62 6.65 15.34 9.27
C ILE A 62 7.23 14.12 9.97
N LEU A 63 7.47 14.21 11.28
CA LEU A 63 7.98 13.10 12.09
C LEU A 63 7.01 11.92 12.10
N GLY A 64 5.70 12.17 12.19
CA GLY A 64 4.67 11.15 12.03
C GLY A 64 4.74 10.48 10.66
N GLY A 65 4.81 11.23 9.56
CA GLY A 65 4.92 10.65 8.20
C GLY A 65 6.21 9.84 7.97
N LEU A 66 7.30 10.20 8.65
CA LEU A 66 8.59 9.49 8.56
C LEU A 66 8.63 8.23 9.44
N LEU A 67 8.14 8.33 10.68
CA LEU A 67 8.27 7.30 11.71
C LEU A 67 7.06 6.37 11.78
N TYR A 68 5.88 6.82 11.37
CA TYR A 68 4.66 6.01 11.43
C TYR A 68 4.65 5.01 10.28
N GLU A 69 4.84 3.74 10.62
CA GLU A 69 4.52 2.65 9.72
C GLU A 69 3.00 2.51 9.71
N PHE A 70 2.35 3.07 8.69
CA PHE A 70 0.95 2.77 8.45
C PHE A 70 0.80 1.25 8.41
N PRO A 71 -0.07 0.66 9.26
CA PRO A 71 -0.34 -0.76 9.20
C PRO A 71 -0.79 -1.03 7.78
N LYS A 72 -0.02 -1.85 7.04
CA LYS A 72 -0.43 -2.29 5.71
C LYS A 72 -1.81 -2.89 5.92
N LYS A 73 -2.87 -2.25 5.41
CA LYS A 73 -4.16 -2.93 5.25
C LYS A 73 -3.82 -4.13 4.39
N LYS A 74 -3.73 -5.31 5.02
CA LYS A 74 -3.86 -6.57 4.29
C LYS A 74 -5.28 -6.51 3.76
N TYR A 75 -5.45 -5.96 2.56
CA TYR A 75 -6.61 -6.29 1.76
C TYR A 75 -6.48 -7.78 1.50
N HIS A 76 -6.99 -8.57 2.43
CA HIS A 76 -7.34 -9.96 2.24
C HIS A 76 -8.55 -9.98 1.31
N GLU A 77 -8.43 -9.44 0.10
CA GLU A 77 -9.23 -9.92 -1.00
C GLU A 77 -8.57 -11.23 -1.41
N GLN A 78 -8.76 -12.23 -0.54
CA GLN A 78 -8.28 -13.59 -0.72
C GLN A 78 -8.89 -14.04 -2.04
N GLY A 79 -8.05 -14.16 -3.07
CA GLY A 79 -8.43 -14.86 -4.27
C GLY A 79 -8.97 -16.22 -3.85
N THR A 80 -10.02 -16.65 -4.52
CA THR A 80 -10.58 -17.98 -4.32
C THR A 80 -10.25 -18.81 -5.55
N ILE A 81 -10.11 -20.12 -5.41
CA ILE A 81 -9.79 -21.03 -6.50
C ILE A 81 -10.76 -22.21 -6.42
N CYS A 82 -11.20 -22.72 -7.57
CA CYS A 82 -11.99 -23.94 -7.57
C CYS A 82 -11.07 -25.17 -7.45
N PRO A 83 -11.28 -26.07 -6.47
CA PRO A 83 -10.41 -27.24 -6.31
C PRO A 83 -10.46 -28.24 -7.47
N LYS A 84 -11.56 -28.24 -8.25
CA LYS A 84 -11.72 -29.17 -9.39
C LYS A 84 -11.18 -28.62 -10.70
N CYS A 85 -11.59 -27.39 -11.02
CA CYS A 85 -11.29 -26.79 -12.30
C CYS A 85 -10.05 -25.87 -12.24
N GLN A 86 -9.47 -25.68 -11.05
CA GLN A 86 -8.29 -24.82 -10.76
C GLN A 86 -8.43 -23.36 -11.23
N THR A 87 -9.64 -22.93 -11.60
CA THR A 87 -9.92 -21.57 -12.03
C THR A 87 -9.81 -20.61 -10.83
N PRO A 88 -8.93 -19.59 -10.91
CA PRO A 88 -8.86 -18.54 -9.90
C PRO A 88 -9.99 -17.52 -10.11
N PHE A 89 -10.61 -17.09 -9.02
CA PHE A 89 -11.66 -16.10 -8.92
C PHE A 89 -11.25 -15.03 -7.91
N GLY A 90 -11.19 -13.76 -8.30
CA GLY A 90 -10.68 -12.68 -7.46
C GLY A 90 -10.41 -11.40 -8.24
N VAL A 91 -9.80 -10.43 -7.57
CA VAL A 91 -9.61 -9.05 -8.07
C VAL A 91 -9.01 -8.99 -9.48
N GLU A 92 -8.09 -9.90 -9.80
CA GLU A 92 -7.37 -9.91 -11.07
C GLU A 92 -7.99 -10.86 -12.12
N HIS A 93 -8.81 -11.84 -11.72
CA HIS A 93 -9.34 -12.90 -12.60
C HIS A 93 -10.88 -12.98 -12.64
N GLY A 94 -11.56 -11.91 -12.23
CA GLY A 94 -13.01 -11.79 -12.29
C GLY A 94 -13.68 -11.94 -10.93
N ARG A 95 -14.85 -11.32 -10.79
CA ARG A 95 -15.57 -11.24 -9.51
C ARG A 95 -15.93 -12.65 -9.03
N ALA A 96 -15.53 -12.98 -7.80
CA ALA A 96 -15.94 -14.21 -7.15
C ALA A 96 -17.48 -14.33 -7.18
N PRO A 97 -18.02 -15.51 -7.56
CA PRO A 97 -19.45 -15.76 -7.51
C PRO A 97 -20.02 -15.45 -6.13
N LYS A 98 -21.11 -14.69 -6.06
CA LYS A 98 -21.75 -14.29 -4.78
C LYS A 98 -22.14 -15.49 -3.90
N ASN A 99 -22.33 -16.64 -4.53
CA ASN A 99 -22.74 -17.88 -3.86
C ASN A 99 -21.54 -18.67 -3.31
N GLY A 100 -20.29 -18.20 -3.50
CA GLY A 100 -19.08 -18.87 -3.03
C GLY A 100 -18.81 -20.23 -3.70
N LYS A 101 -19.42 -20.47 -4.86
CA LYS A 101 -19.31 -21.71 -5.64
C LYS A 101 -18.85 -21.43 -7.06
N CYS A 102 -18.10 -22.36 -7.63
CA CYS A 102 -17.71 -22.31 -9.03
C CYS A 102 -18.94 -22.43 -9.94
N PRO A 103 -19.11 -21.57 -10.96
CA PRO A 103 -20.25 -21.65 -11.88
C PRO A 103 -20.25 -22.93 -12.73
N ASP A 104 -19.08 -23.47 -13.03
CA ASP A 104 -18.93 -24.64 -13.91
C ASP A 104 -19.00 -25.96 -13.11
N CYS A 105 -18.36 -25.97 -11.94
CA CYS A 105 -18.19 -27.19 -11.15
C CYS A 105 -19.25 -27.33 -10.02
N ASP A 106 -20.01 -26.27 -9.69
CA ASP A 106 -20.90 -26.13 -8.50
C ASP A 106 -20.26 -26.52 -7.16
N VAL A 107 -18.92 -26.58 -7.10
CA VAL A 107 -18.16 -26.87 -5.88
C VAL A 107 -17.85 -25.57 -5.15
N LYS A 108 -17.84 -25.65 -3.82
CA LYS A 108 -17.42 -24.54 -2.96
C LYS A 108 -15.99 -24.11 -3.29
N LEU A 109 -15.79 -22.81 -3.46
CA LEU A 109 -14.49 -22.24 -3.72
C LEU A 109 -13.63 -22.21 -2.46
N GLU A 110 -12.33 -22.42 -2.62
CA GLU A 110 -11.35 -22.37 -1.53
C GLU A 110 -10.47 -21.14 -1.63
N PRO A 111 -9.84 -20.69 -0.52
CA PRO A 111 -8.82 -19.65 -0.59
C PRO A 111 -7.62 -20.11 -1.44
N ILE A 112 -7.19 -19.25 -2.36
CA ILE A 112 -6.01 -19.48 -3.22
C ILE A 112 -4.73 -19.56 -2.39
N ASP A 113 -4.68 -18.79 -1.29
CA ASP A 113 -3.54 -18.80 -0.36
C ASP A 113 -3.36 -20.20 0.25
N GLY A 114 -2.20 -20.79 -0.02
CA GLY A 114 -1.84 -22.14 0.44
C GLY A 114 -2.64 -23.28 -0.21
N PHE A 115 -3.37 -23.02 -1.30
CA PHE A 115 -4.16 -24.06 -1.98
C PHE A 115 -3.29 -25.24 -2.42
N TYR A 116 -2.20 -24.99 -3.14
CA TYR A 116 -1.29 -26.04 -3.60
C TYR A 116 -0.44 -26.67 -2.49
N ASP A 117 -0.42 -26.09 -1.29
CA ASP A 117 0.19 -26.72 -0.12
C ASP A 117 -0.77 -27.72 0.54
N ARG A 118 -2.09 -27.49 0.41
CA ARG A 118 -3.14 -28.43 0.82
C ARG A 118 -3.43 -29.50 -0.23
N HIS A 119 -3.18 -29.18 -1.50
CA HIS A 119 -3.36 -30.06 -2.65
C HIS A 119 -2.05 -30.25 -3.43
N PRO A 120 -1.04 -30.90 -2.84
CA PRO A 120 0.23 -31.16 -3.52
C PRO A 120 0.05 -32.04 -4.78
N GLU A 121 -0.99 -32.86 -4.83
CA GLU A 121 -1.35 -33.70 -6.00
C GLU A 121 -1.62 -32.89 -7.27
N LEU A 122 -1.93 -31.60 -7.15
CA LEU A 122 -2.21 -30.71 -8.28
C LEU A 122 -0.99 -29.90 -8.74
N LYS A 123 0.16 -29.96 -8.03
CA LYS A 123 1.39 -29.24 -8.39
C LYS A 123 2.09 -29.83 -9.63
N ASP A 124 1.87 -31.11 -9.91
CA ASP A 124 2.65 -31.88 -10.87
C ASP A 124 1.90 -32.21 -12.18
N GLU A 125 0.61 -31.86 -12.29
CA GLU A 125 -0.15 -32.08 -13.53
C GLU A 125 0.14 -30.95 -14.56
N LYS A 126 1.15 -31.22 -15.40
CA LYS A 126 1.40 -30.63 -16.73
C LYS A 126 1.91 -29.18 -16.77
N ASN A 127 3.20 -29.02 -16.51
CA ASN A 127 4.04 -28.11 -17.30
C ASN A 127 4.53 -28.80 -18.58
N GLU A 128 3.62 -29.38 -19.37
CA GLU A 128 3.91 -29.57 -20.81
C GLU A 128 3.63 -28.22 -21.45
N PHE A 129 4.59 -27.30 -21.35
CA PHE A 129 4.63 -26.17 -22.26
C PHE A 129 4.67 -26.77 -23.67
N PRO A 130 3.70 -26.47 -24.56
CA PRO A 130 3.77 -26.94 -25.93
C PRO A 130 5.12 -26.49 -26.52
N GLU A 131 6.00 -27.44 -26.88
CA GLU A 131 7.30 -27.16 -27.51
C GLU A 131 7.12 -26.34 -28.80
N ASP A 132 5.94 -26.46 -29.40
CA ASP A 132 5.44 -25.72 -30.55
C ASP A 132 5.36 -24.20 -30.37
N LEU A 133 5.47 -23.66 -29.14
CA LEU A 133 5.58 -22.21 -28.90
C LEU A 133 7.03 -21.70 -28.78
N MET A 134 8.03 -22.60 -28.74
CA MET A 134 9.44 -22.24 -28.62
C MET A 134 10.13 -22.07 -29.99
N ASP A 135 9.55 -22.59 -31.06
CA ASP A 135 10.08 -22.47 -32.43
C ASP A 135 9.82 -21.08 -33.04
N ASP A 136 8.82 -20.34 -32.56
CA ASP A 136 8.52 -18.96 -33.02
C ASP A 136 9.45 -17.89 -32.40
N LEU A 137 10.34 -18.29 -31.48
CA LEU A 137 11.27 -17.38 -30.79
C LEU A 137 12.72 -17.45 -31.31
N LYS A 138 12.94 -18.01 -32.51
CA LYS A 138 14.27 -18.23 -33.09
C LYS A 138 14.58 -17.36 -34.31
#